data_AF-A0A956ZHA3-F1
#
_entry.id   AF-A0A956ZHA3-F1
#
_cell.length_a   1.000
_cell.length_b   1.000
_cell.length_c   1.000
_cell.angle_alpha   90.00
_cell.angle_beta   90.00
_cell.angle_gamma   90.00
#
_symmetry.space_group_name_H-M   'P 1'
#
loop_
_entity.id
_entity.type
_entity.pdbx_description
1 polymer ?
#
loop_
_entity_poly.entity_id
_entity_poly.type
_entity_poly.pdbx_seq_one_letter_code
_entity_poly.pdbx_strand_id
1 'polypeptide(L)' 'MTSFFEQLRARSISANSLLCVGLDPDFRKHKPGEIAAYNQAIIEATVPFVACYKPNIAFFEALGA' A
#
# COMPACT_ATOMS: atom_id res chain seq x y z
N MET A 1 20.74 -11.61 -2.70
CA MET A 1 19.41 -11.13 -2.26
C MET A 1 19.53 -9.63 -2.06
N THR A 2 18.68 -8.81 -2.68
CA THR A 2 18.66 -7.36 -2.46
C THR A 2 17.88 -7.04 -1.18
N SER A 3 18.48 -6.27 -0.29
CA SER A 3 17.86 -5.79 0.95
C SER A 3 16.67 -4.86 0.69
N PHE A 4 15.84 -4.66 1.71
CA PHE A 4 14.71 -3.72 1.64
C PHE A 4 15.18 -2.31 1.25
N PHE A 5 16.26 -1.81 1.86
CA PHE A 5 16.76 -0.46 1.60
C PHE A 5 17.37 -0.29 0.20
N GLU A 6 17.93 -1.36 -0.38
CA GLU A 6 18.39 -1.34 -1.78
C GLU A 6 17.21 -1.25 -2.74
N GLN A 7 16.15 -2.03 -2.51
CA GLN A 7 14.94 -1.99 -3.32
C GLN A 7 14.22 -0.63 -3.19
N LEU A 8 14.11 -0.12 -1.96
CA LEU A 8 13.51 1.20 -1.70
C LEU A 8 14.29 2.31 -2.40
N ARG A 9 15.63 2.31 -2.29
CA ARG A 9 16.48 3.29 -2.98
C ARG A 9 16.29 3.23 -4.50
N ALA A 10 16.31 2.03 -5.09
CA ALA A 10 16.09 1.85 -6.52
C ALA A 10 14.71 2.34 -6.96
N ARG A 11 13.66 2.04 -6.18
CA ARG A 11 12.30 2.51 -6.48
C ARG A 11 12.18 4.02 -6.36
N SER A 12 12.73 4.62 -5.30
CA SER A 12 12.70 6.07 -5.10
C SER A 12 13.38 6.84 -6.22
N ILE A 13 14.50 6.33 -6.74
CA ILE A 13 15.19 6.92 -7.89
C ILE A 13 14.36 6.76 -9.17
N SER A 14 13.89 5.55 -9.47
CA SER A 14 13.12 5.28 -10.71
C SER A 14 11.77 6.00 -10.77
N ALA A 15 11.09 6.18 -9.62
CA ALA A 15 9.84 6.91 -9.51
C ALA A 15 10.03 8.42 -9.32
N ASN A 16 11.28 8.88 -9.12
CA ASN A 16 11.62 10.23 -8.66
C ASN A 16 10.74 10.67 -7.48
N SER A 17 10.62 9.82 -6.47
CA SER A 17 9.66 10.00 -5.39
C SER A 17 10.13 9.38 -4.08
N LEU A 18 9.76 10.03 -2.98
CA LEU A 18 9.87 9.50 -1.62
C LEU A 18 8.48 9.23 -1.01
N LEU A 19 7.42 9.27 -1.81
CA LEU A 19 6.05 9.09 -1.36
C LEU A 19 5.86 7.66 -0.83
N CYS A 20 5.33 7.57 0.38
CA CYS A 20 4.83 6.34 0.97
C CYS A 20 3.29 6.39 1.01
N VAL A 21 2.62 5.42 0.39
CA VAL A 21 1.16 5.35 0.36
C VAL A 21 0.65 4.38 1.42
N GLY A 22 -0.29 4.82 2.25
CA GLY A 22 -0.99 3.95 3.20
C GLY A 22 -2.04 3.09 2.51
N LEU A 23 -2.20 1.85 2.97
CA LEU A 23 -3.25 0.92 2.53
C LEU A 23 -4.11 0.58 3.74
N ASP A 24 -4.97 1.53 4.11
CA ASP A 24 -5.63 1.58 5.42
C ASP A 24 -7.16 1.63 5.22
N PRO A 25 -7.79 0.50 4.82
CA PRO A 25 -9.20 0.44 4.46
C PRO A 25 -10.12 0.63 5.67
N ASP A 26 -11.05 1.59 5.62
CA ASP A 26 -12.02 1.81 6.70
C ASP A 26 -13.14 0.76 6.65
N PHE A 27 -13.18 -0.15 7.62
CA PHE A 27 -14.21 -1.19 7.75
C PHE A 27 -15.63 -0.64 7.93
N ARG A 28 -15.78 0.64 8.29
CA ARG A 28 -17.10 1.30 8.35
C ARG A 28 -17.60 1.71 6.96
N LYS A 29 -16.71 1.78 5.97
CA LYS A 29 -17.01 2.22 4.60
C LYS A 29 -17.00 1.07 3.59
N HIS A 30 -16.29 0.00 3.89
CA HIS A 30 -16.09 -1.13 2.99
C HIS A 30 -16.46 -2.45 3.67
N LYS A 31 -17.16 -3.31 2.95
CA LYS A 31 -17.42 -4.69 3.39
C LYS A 31 -16.14 -5.53 3.25
N PRO A 32 -15.95 -6.61 4.02
CA PRO A 32 -14.75 -7.46 3.94
C PRO A 32 -14.38 -7.91 2.52
N GLY A 33 -15.36 -8.24 1.68
CA GLY A 33 -15.13 -8.64 0.28
C GLY A 33 -14.67 -7.52 -0.66
N GLU A 34 -14.73 -6.26 -0.24
CA GLU A 34 -14.37 -5.09 -1.06
C GLU A 34 -12.95 -4.60 -0.77
N ILE A 35 -12.33 -5.06 0.33
CA ILE A 35 -11.08 -4.53 0.87
C ILE A 35 -9.91 -4.74 -0.10
N ALA A 36 -9.83 -5.94 -0.69
CA ALA A 36 -8.81 -6.26 -1.68
C ALA A 36 -8.94 -5.37 -2.91
N ALA A 37 -10.15 -5.24 -3.46
CA ALA A 37 -10.42 -4.40 -4.62
C ALA A 37 -10.15 -2.91 -4.35
N TYR A 38 -10.50 -2.43 -3.15
CA TYR A 38 -10.25 -1.05 -2.73
C TYR A 38 -8.74 -0.74 -2.66
N ASN A 39 -7.96 -1.59 -1.97
CA ASN A 39 -6.52 -1.40 -1.90
C ASN A 39 -5.85 -1.57 -3.26
N GLN A 40 -6.33 -2.48 -4.10
CA GLN A 40 -5.84 -2.65 -5.47
C GLN A 40 -6.07 -1.39 -6.31
N ALA A 41 -7.24 -0.76 -6.22
CA ALA A 41 -7.52 0.48 -6.93
C ALA A 41 -6.58 1.62 -6.49
N ILE A 42 -6.24 1.71 -5.19
CA ILE A 42 -5.23 2.65 -4.70
C ILE A 42 -3.86 2.33 -5.30
N ILE A 43 -3.45 1.06 -5.32
CA ILE A 43 -2.16 0.64 -5.88
C ILE A 43 -2.08 0.99 -7.36
N GLU A 44 -3.10 0.67 -8.15
CA GLU A 44 -3.15 0.95 -9.58
C GLU A 44 -3.06 2.45 -9.88
N ALA A 45 -3.76 3.27 -9.09
CA ALA A 45 -3.74 4.72 -9.24
C ALA A 45 -2.41 5.36 -8.80
N THR A 46 -1.68 4.75 -7.86
CA THR A 46 -0.51 5.37 -7.22
C THR A 46 0.83 4.74 -7.59
N VAL A 47 0.85 3.56 -8.22
CA VAL A 47 2.07 2.86 -8.60
C VAL A 47 3.06 3.72 -9.39
N PRO A 48 2.66 4.65 -10.30
CA PRO A 48 3.63 5.47 -11.02
C PRO A 48 4.43 6.42 -10.10
N PHE A 49 3.88 6.80 -8.94
CA PHE A 49 4.37 7.89 -8.10
C PHE A 49 4.97 7.44 -6.76
N VAL A 50 4.81 6.17 -6.39
CA VAL A 50 5.09 5.70 -5.02
C VAL A 50 6.47 5.03 -4.90
N ALA A 51 7.14 5.30 -3.77
CA ALA A 51 8.36 4.62 -3.37
C ALA A 51 8.07 3.30 -2.63
N CYS A 52 7.08 3.30 -1.73
CA CYS A 52 6.64 2.12 -1.00
C CYS A 52 5.19 2.22 -0.51
N TYR A 53 4.58 1.08 -0.21
CA TYR A 53 3.29 1.00 0.47
C TYR A 53 3.48 0.64 1.95
N LYS A 54 2.61 1.18 2.79
CA LYS A 54 2.58 0.92 4.24
C LYS A 54 1.17 0.52 4.68
N PRO A 55 0.78 -0.76 4.52
CA PRO A 55 -0.47 -1.24 5.10
C PRO A 55 -0.41 -1.16 6.63
N ASN A 56 -1.45 -0.62 7.26
CA ASN A 56 -1.61 -0.66 8.71
C ASN A 56 -2.43 -1.87 9.13
N ILE A 57 -1.80 -2.79 9.85
CA ILE A 57 -2.36 -4.08 10.24
C ILE A 57 -3.68 -3.98 11.02
N ALA A 58 -3.87 -2.91 11.82
CA ALA A 58 -5.07 -2.74 12.64
C ALA A 58 -6.37 -2.68 11.80
N PHE A 59 -6.31 -2.15 10.57
CA PHE A 59 -7.47 -2.09 9.68
C PHE A 59 -7.85 -3.46 9.12
N PHE A 60 -6.89 -4.37 9.00
CA PHE A 60 -7.13 -5.73 8.53
C PHE A 60 -7.55 -6.64 9.68
N GLU A 61 -6.92 -6.53 10.84
CA GLU A 61 -7.30 -7.28 12.05
C GLU A 61 -8.73 -6.99 12.50
N ALA A 62 -9.22 -5.76 12.31
CA ALA A 62 -10.59 -5.37 12.62
C ALA A 62 -11.66 -6.15 11.82
N LEU A 63 -11.29 -6.80 10.72
CA LEU A 63 -12.20 -7.58 9.88
C LEU A 63 -12.38 -9.03 10.38
N GLY A 64 -11.53 -9.50 11.30
CA GLY A 64 -11.53 -10.88 11.76
C GLY A 64 -10.96 -11.87 10.73
N ALA A 65 -11.42 -13.12 10.79
CA ALA A 65 -11.04 -14.24 9.92
C ALA A 65 -12.29 -14.91 9.34
#